data_AF-A0A835L7S1-F1
#
_entry.id   AF-A0A835L7S1-F1
#
_cell.length_a   1.000
_cell.length_b   1.000
_cell.length_c   1.000
_cell.angle_alpha   90.00
_cell.angle_beta   90.00
_cell.angle_gamma   90.00
#
_symmetry.space_group_name_H-M   'P 1'
#
loop_
_entity.id
_entity.type
_entity.pdbx_description
1 polymer ?
#
loop_
_entity_poly.entity_id
_entity_poly.type
_entity_poly.pdbx_seq_one_letter_code
_entity_poly.pdbx_strand_id
1 'polypeptide(L)'
;MKLYYTRVSSSFQWADEESLFPYKNGAAGQILQAMRTSQIAFVDNAPKGTQLKLLLVLKGNQKLYFKPKRYNLTDVIRGNIYAGYDRHNSEVFTYYLAMVLNYKWVAPSVIRRINMKYDILAHAMPGFKRTMVKNSQGSDCIYGKCYYCKINETVCPDSTGHIEGAGILYLDKYFKVNKSPWRRSYNSMKMEWENDKDYCKKVSSLLSTKRILNLIDIAIIDFLIQNGDRHRYEVYKHKILLLDNGKGLGNPMLDELDILAPLYQCCIISSKTWQMLELVSGGSLTETIQILASFQGEKLTTDDHYRAIERRLLKVYATVIIICLILSNILITGEEPQPLLCPTQDRMYGEQYGGKKVLKPIGILLKLWTLCYRTVPRPSVEHINKQSILQLGKMVKNYL
;
A
#
# COMPACT_ATOMS: atom_id res chain seq x y z
N MET A 1 29.96 12.71 -22.64
CA MET A 1 29.76 11.68 -21.60
C MET A 1 28.79 10.63 -22.15
N LYS A 2 29.30 9.52 -22.70
CA LYS A 2 28.52 8.45 -23.31
C LYS A 2 27.80 7.66 -22.21
N LEU A 3 26.51 7.92 -22.01
CA LEU A 3 25.66 7.10 -21.14
C LEU A 3 25.47 5.73 -21.80
N TYR A 4 25.98 4.70 -21.13
CA TYR A 4 25.82 3.32 -21.53
C TYR A 4 24.34 2.99 -21.68
N TYR A 5 23.90 2.80 -22.92
CA TYR A 5 22.74 1.99 -23.25
C TYR A 5 23.04 0.54 -22.83
N THR A 6 22.95 0.25 -21.53
CA THR A 6 22.69 -1.11 -21.11
C THR A 6 21.29 -1.44 -21.61
N ARG A 7 21.24 -2.23 -22.70
CA ARG A 7 20.13 -3.15 -22.94
C ARG A 7 19.68 -3.65 -21.57
N VAL A 8 18.39 -3.53 -21.25
CA VAL A 8 17.79 -4.31 -20.17
C VAL A 8 17.97 -5.77 -20.59
N SER A 9 19.15 -6.33 -20.33
CA SER A 9 19.53 -7.64 -20.78
C SER A 9 18.65 -8.65 -20.07
N SER A 10 18.35 -9.72 -20.77
CA SER A 10 17.63 -10.91 -20.32
C SER A 10 18.28 -11.64 -19.13
N SER A 11 19.22 -11.02 -18.41
CA SER A 11 20.08 -11.63 -17.40
C SER A 11 19.92 -11.05 -15.99
N PHE A 12 18.97 -10.15 -15.73
CA PHE A 12 18.59 -9.89 -14.35
C PHE A 12 17.84 -11.12 -13.81
N GLN A 13 18.41 -11.81 -12.83
CA GLN A 13 17.69 -12.83 -12.09
C GLN A 13 16.57 -12.13 -11.31
N TRP A 14 15.39 -12.07 -11.91
CA TRP A 14 14.19 -11.54 -11.27
C TRP A 14 13.82 -12.44 -10.10
N ALA A 15 13.72 -11.83 -8.92
CA ALA A 15 13.43 -12.40 -7.62
C ALA A 15 14.52 -13.30 -6.97
N ASP A 16 15.14 -12.78 -5.91
CA ASP A 16 15.97 -13.55 -4.96
C ASP A 16 15.14 -13.95 -3.72
N GLU A 17 15.77 -14.19 -2.56
CA GLU A 17 15.04 -14.44 -1.30
C GLU A 17 14.53 -13.15 -0.64
N GLU A 18 15.12 -12.01 -0.97
CA GLU A 18 14.91 -10.74 -0.28
C GLU A 18 13.99 -9.77 -1.05
N SER A 19 13.97 -9.84 -2.38
CA SER A 19 13.36 -8.85 -3.25
C SER A 19 12.77 -9.46 -4.52
N LEU A 20 11.74 -8.81 -5.07
CA LEU A 20 11.10 -9.23 -6.32
C LEU A 20 11.86 -8.77 -7.57
N PHE A 21 12.60 -7.67 -7.47
CA PHE A 21 13.31 -7.05 -8.58
C PHE A 21 14.63 -6.40 -8.09
N PRO A 22 15.63 -6.22 -8.97
CA PRO A 22 16.86 -5.53 -8.63
C PRO A 22 16.58 -4.09 -8.19
N TYR A 23 16.97 -3.76 -6.95
CA TYR A 23 16.66 -2.45 -6.35
C TYR A 23 17.90 -1.66 -5.91
N LYS A 24 19.05 -2.32 -5.74
CA LYS A 24 20.31 -1.69 -5.33
C LYS A 24 20.96 -0.93 -6.50
N ASN A 25 21.91 -0.05 -6.19
CA ASN A 25 22.77 0.66 -7.16
C ASN A 25 21.99 1.39 -8.27
N GLY A 26 20.84 1.98 -7.93
CA GLY A 26 19.99 2.73 -8.87
C GLY A 26 19.15 1.87 -9.80
N ALA A 27 19.19 0.54 -9.71
CA ALA A 27 18.44 -0.36 -10.59
C ALA A 27 16.92 -0.14 -10.53
N ALA A 28 16.37 0.13 -9.34
CA ALA A 28 14.95 0.47 -9.19
C ALA A 28 14.57 1.70 -10.02
N GLY A 29 15.35 2.78 -9.93
CA GLY A 29 15.10 4.01 -10.69
C GLY A 29 15.18 3.80 -12.20
N GLN A 30 16.15 2.99 -12.66
CA GLN A 30 16.27 2.63 -14.08
C GLN A 30 15.06 1.84 -14.58
N ILE A 31 14.56 0.89 -13.79
CA ILE A 31 13.35 0.11 -14.11
C ILE A 31 12.15 1.05 -14.23
N LEU A 32 11.91 1.93 -13.24
CA LEU A 32 10.78 2.86 -13.27
C LEU A 32 10.88 3.83 -14.46
N GLN A 33 12.07 4.34 -14.76
CA GLN A 33 12.27 5.23 -15.91
C GLN A 33 12.02 4.52 -17.25
N ALA A 34 12.49 3.28 -17.38
CA ALA A 34 12.23 2.46 -18.57
C ALA A 34 10.72 2.17 -18.71
N MET A 35 10.04 1.83 -17.62
CA MET A 35 8.58 1.62 -17.62
C MET A 35 7.80 2.87 -18.04
N ARG A 36 8.29 4.07 -17.72
CA ARG A 36 7.62 5.32 -18.07
C ARG A 36 7.83 5.71 -19.53
N THR A 37 9.04 5.57 -20.05
CA THR A 37 9.47 6.21 -21.30
C THR A 37 9.65 5.27 -22.49
N SER A 38 9.79 3.97 -22.27
CA SER A 38 10.01 3.03 -23.37
C SER A 38 8.83 3.01 -24.33
N GLN A 39 9.12 3.04 -25.63
CA GLN A 39 8.10 3.02 -26.68
C GLN A 39 7.23 1.76 -26.61
N ILE A 40 5.94 1.94 -26.86
CA ILE A 40 4.97 0.84 -26.95
C ILE A 40 5.12 0.18 -28.33
N ALA A 41 5.16 -1.15 -28.33
CA ALA A 41 5.16 -1.96 -29.55
C ALA A 41 3.76 -2.49 -29.85
N PHE A 42 3.03 -2.95 -28.83
CA PHE A 42 1.68 -3.50 -28.95
C PHE A 42 0.80 -3.15 -27.75
N VAL A 43 -0.50 -3.01 -28.01
CA VAL A 43 -1.54 -2.81 -27.01
C VAL A 43 -2.66 -3.82 -27.21
N ASP A 44 -3.04 -4.52 -26.14
CA ASP A 44 -4.19 -5.41 -26.13
C ASP A 44 -4.99 -5.31 -24.81
N ASN A 45 -6.18 -5.92 -24.78
CA ASN A 45 -6.89 -6.16 -23.53
C ASN A 45 -6.10 -7.13 -22.65
N ALA A 46 -5.89 -6.78 -21.38
CA ALA A 46 -5.26 -7.73 -20.47
C ALA A 46 -6.18 -8.94 -20.21
N PRO A 47 -5.62 -10.16 -20.10
CA PRO A 47 -6.43 -11.36 -19.94
C PRO A 47 -7.08 -11.41 -18.57
N LYS A 48 -8.41 -11.60 -18.56
CA LYS A 48 -9.27 -11.80 -17.37
C LYS A 48 -9.19 -10.63 -16.38
N GLY A 49 -10.20 -10.51 -15.50
CA GLY A 49 -10.19 -9.49 -14.45
C GLY A 49 -11.54 -8.81 -14.32
N THR A 50 -11.72 -8.15 -13.17
CA THR A 50 -12.97 -7.46 -12.84
C THR A 50 -13.01 -6.06 -13.41
N GLN A 51 -11.88 -5.35 -13.38
CA GLN A 51 -11.73 -3.95 -13.78
C GLN A 51 -10.97 -3.81 -15.11
N LEU A 52 -11.12 -2.63 -15.74
CA LEU A 52 -10.43 -2.29 -16.98
C LEU A 52 -8.91 -2.26 -16.77
N LYS A 53 -8.20 -3.08 -17.53
CA LYS A 53 -6.74 -3.08 -17.62
C LYS A 53 -6.30 -3.47 -19.03
N LEU A 54 -5.26 -2.81 -19.51
CA LEU A 54 -4.63 -3.11 -20.80
C LEU A 54 -3.32 -3.84 -20.59
N LEU A 55 -2.91 -4.63 -21.58
CA LEU A 55 -1.58 -5.18 -21.70
C LEU A 55 -0.79 -4.33 -22.69
N LEU A 56 0.28 -3.71 -22.22
CA LEU A 56 1.24 -3.00 -23.06
C LEU A 56 2.48 -3.87 -23.23
N VAL A 57 2.91 -4.07 -24.46
CA VAL A 57 4.21 -4.66 -24.78
C VAL A 57 5.12 -3.54 -25.26
N LEU A 58 6.26 -3.35 -24.60
CA LEU A 58 7.25 -2.33 -24.94
C LEU A 58 8.20 -2.86 -26.02
N LYS A 59 8.91 -1.98 -26.75
CA LYS A 59 9.86 -2.39 -27.82
C LYS A 59 10.99 -3.32 -27.36
N GLY A 60 11.27 -3.41 -26.06
CA GLY A 60 12.19 -4.40 -25.48
C GLY A 60 11.55 -5.75 -25.11
N ASN A 61 10.29 -5.98 -25.48
CA ASN A 61 9.46 -7.14 -25.13
C ASN A 61 9.10 -7.25 -23.63
N GLN A 62 9.34 -6.19 -22.85
CA GLN A 62 8.80 -6.08 -21.49
C GLN A 62 7.31 -5.79 -21.56
N LYS A 63 6.55 -6.40 -20.65
CA LYS A 63 5.11 -6.24 -20.55
C LYS A 63 4.76 -5.35 -19.36
N LEU A 64 3.77 -4.48 -19.51
CA LEU A 64 3.14 -3.73 -18.44
C LEU A 64 1.64 -4.01 -18.44
N TYR A 65 1.05 -4.14 -17.27
CA TYR A 65 -0.36 -3.85 -17.12
C TYR A 65 -0.55 -2.34 -17.05
N PHE A 66 -1.56 -1.83 -17.74
CA PHE A 66 -1.93 -0.43 -17.67
C PHE A 66 -3.35 -0.28 -17.15
N LYS A 67 -3.49 0.32 -15.96
CA LYS A 67 -4.79 0.67 -15.37
C LYS A 67 -5.05 2.16 -15.60
N PRO A 68 -5.98 2.53 -16.50
CA PRO A 68 -6.22 3.93 -16.81
C PRO A 68 -6.85 4.70 -15.63
N LYS A 69 -6.60 6.01 -15.58
CA LYS A 69 -7.25 6.93 -14.64
C LYS A 69 -8.77 6.89 -14.81
N ARG A 70 -9.48 6.73 -13.69
CA ARG A 70 -10.96 6.75 -13.62
C ARG A 70 -11.53 7.86 -12.75
N TYR A 71 -10.72 8.39 -11.85
CA TYR A 71 -11.08 9.41 -10.87
C TYR A 71 -10.00 10.48 -10.82
N ASN A 72 -10.37 11.70 -10.45
CA ASN A 72 -9.44 12.74 -10.04
C ASN A 72 -8.93 12.45 -8.63
N LEU A 73 -7.76 12.99 -8.28
CA LEU A 73 -7.17 12.81 -6.95
C LEU A 73 -8.07 13.35 -5.82
N THR A 74 -8.93 14.32 -6.12
CA THR A 74 -9.86 14.95 -5.19
C THR A 74 -11.16 14.17 -4.99
N ASP A 75 -11.42 13.14 -5.81
CA ASP A 75 -12.67 12.39 -5.74
C ASP A 75 -12.69 11.52 -4.49
N VAL A 76 -13.78 11.58 -3.74
CA VAL A 76 -13.98 10.76 -2.54
C VAL A 76 -14.97 9.64 -2.85
N ILE A 77 -14.51 8.40 -2.69
CA ILE A 77 -15.32 7.20 -2.89
C ILE A 77 -16.16 6.93 -1.64
N ARG A 78 -17.48 6.83 -1.83
CA ARG A 78 -18.47 6.58 -0.78
C ARG A 78 -19.07 5.18 -0.92
N GLY A 79 -19.63 4.67 0.17
CA GLY A 79 -20.23 3.34 0.24
C GLY A 79 -19.25 2.29 0.76
N ASN A 80 -19.39 1.06 0.29
CA ASN A 80 -18.53 -0.05 0.71
C ASN A 80 -17.05 0.24 0.42
N ILE A 81 -16.16 -0.22 1.29
CA ILE A 81 -14.70 0.01 1.16
C ILE A 81 -14.10 -0.49 -0.15
N TYR A 82 -14.71 -1.50 -0.78
CA TYR A 82 -14.29 -2.09 -2.06
C TYR A 82 -15.02 -1.50 -3.29
N ALA A 83 -15.82 -0.43 -3.10
CA ALA A 83 -16.60 0.20 -4.15
C ALA A 83 -15.77 0.99 -5.18
N GLY A 84 -16.42 1.31 -6.30
CA GLY A 84 -15.85 2.11 -7.38
C GLY A 84 -14.83 1.37 -8.25
N TYR A 85 -14.26 2.10 -9.21
CA TYR A 85 -13.20 1.59 -10.07
C TYR A 85 -11.85 1.53 -9.35
N ASP A 86 -10.92 0.78 -9.94
CA ASP A 86 -9.51 0.84 -9.55
C ASP A 86 -8.96 2.26 -9.79
N ARG A 87 -8.20 2.74 -8.81
CA ARG A 87 -7.53 4.04 -8.80
C ARG A 87 -6.07 3.85 -9.15
N HIS A 88 -5.67 4.38 -10.30
CA HIS A 88 -4.30 4.25 -10.82
C HIS A 88 -3.26 4.82 -9.85
N ASN A 89 -3.58 5.95 -9.22
CA ASN A 89 -2.71 6.57 -8.23
C ASN A 89 -2.52 5.70 -6.99
N SER A 90 -3.50 4.89 -6.59
CA SER A 90 -3.36 3.94 -5.48
C SER A 90 -2.35 2.83 -5.77
N GLU A 91 -2.32 2.30 -7.00
CA GLU A 91 -1.32 1.30 -7.41
C GLU A 91 0.10 1.86 -7.27
N VAL A 92 0.32 3.06 -7.79
CA VAL A 92 1.64 3.71 -7.77
C VAL A 92 2.01 4.14 -6.36
N PHE A 93 1.09 4.72 -5.59
CA PHE A 93 1.31 5.09 -4.19
C PHE A 93 1.73 3.87 -3.36
N THR A 94 1.04 2.74 -3.56
CA THR A 94 1.32 1.50 -2.83
C THR A 94 2.72 0.98 -3.10
N TYR A 95 3.23 1.14 -4.33
CA TYR A 95 4.63 0.82 -4.64
C TYR A 95 5.60 1.65 -3.79
N TYR A 96 5.45 2.99 -3.76
CA TYR A 96 6.33 3.84 -2.95
C TYR A 96 6.21 3.54 -1.46
N LEU A 97 4.98 3.38 -0.95
CA LEU A 97 4.71 3.02 0.43
C LEU A 97 5.41 1.71 0.82
N ALA A 98 5.24 0.67 0.00
CA ALA A 98 5.88 -0.62 0.25
C ALA A 98 7.41 -0.51 0.23
N MET A 99 7.99 0.27 -0.69
CA MET A 99 9.44 0.48 -0.73
C MET A 99 9.97 1.23 0.49
N VAL A 100 9.26 2.27 0.95
CA VAL A 100 9.61 3.01 2.19
C VAL A 100 9.51 2.12 3.42
N LEU A 101 8.50 1.24 3.47
CA LEU A 101 8.35 0.20 4.51
C LEU A 101 9.25 -1.03 4.28
N ASN A 102 10.21 -0.97 3.36
CA ASN A 102 11.16 -2.04 3.04
C ASN A 102 10.49 -3.37 2.64
N TYR A 103 9.24 -3.31 2.15
CA TYR A 103 8.49 -4.42 1.58
C TYR A 103 8.78 -4.53 0.08
N LYS A 104 9.86 -5.24 -0.27
CA LYS A 104 10.38 -5.35 -1.65
C LYS A 104 9.66 -6.36 -2.54
N TRP A 105 8.53 -6.89 -2.08
CA TRP A 105 7.70 -7.88 -2.78
C TRP A 105 6.46 -7.22 -3.40
N VAL A 106 6.65 -6.03 -3.96
CA VAL A 106 5.63 -5.23 -4.64
C VAL A 106 6.00 -5.05 -6.11
N ALA A 107 5.02 -5.13 -7.01
CA ALA A 107 5.29 -4.90 -8.43
C ALA A 107 5.68 -3.42 -8.66
N PRO A 108 6.82 -3.16 -9.34
CA PRO A 108 7.16 -1.81 -9.79
C PRO A 108 5.97 -1.16 -10.52
N SER A 109 5.65 0.07 -10.13
CA SER A 109 4.48 0.80 -10.63
C SER A 109 4.83 2.27 -10.86
N VAL A 110 4.41 2.83 -12.01
CA VAL A 110 4.64 4.24 -12.38
C VAL A 110 3.37 4.90 -12.89
N ILE A 111 3.25 6.21 -12.70
CA ILE A 111 2.32 7.00 -13.50
C ILE A 111 2.90 7.09 -14.92
N ARG A 112 2.06 6.77 -15.91
CA ARG A 112 2.40 6.82 -17.33
C ARG A 112 1.28 7.55 -18.07
N ARG A 113 1.67 8.52 -18.90
CA ARG A 113 0.79 9.24 -19.83
C ARG A 113 1.04 8.70 -21.23
N ILE A 114 -0.01 8.29 -21.92
CA ILE A 114 0.06 7.57 -23.18
C ILE A 114 -0.77 8.31 -24.22
N ASN A 115 -0.20 8.61 -25.38
CA ASN A 115 -0.92 9.30 -26.44
C ASN A 115 -1.91 8.35 -27.14
N MET A 116 -3.19 8.72 -27.19
CA MET A 116 -4.22 7.85 -27.77
C MET A 116 -3.97 7.54 -29.25
N LYS A 117 -3.51 8.51 -30.02
CA LYS A 117 -3.28 8.35 -31.46
C LYS A 117 -1.98 7.59 -31.73
N TYR A 118 -0.89 8.05 -31.14
CA TYR A 118 0.45 7.58 -31.50
C TYR A 118 0.89 6.32 -30.75
N ASP A 119 0.46 6.15 -29.50
CA ASP A 119 0.92 5.03 -28.67
C ASP A 119 -0.13 3.91 -28.56
N ILE A 120 -1.42 4.24 -28.61
CA ILE A 120 -2.51 3.25 -28.52
C ILE A 120 -2.98 2.81 -29.90
N LEU A 121 -3.63 3.70 -30.68
CA LEU A 121 -4.30 3.33 -31.93
C LEU A 121 -3.34 2.74 -32.98
N ALA A 122 -2.13 3.29 -33.09
CA ALA A 122 -1.10 2.82 -34.00
C ALA A 122 -0.59 1.40 -33.67
N HIS A 123 -0.74 0.97 -32.41
CA HIS A 123 -0.17 -0.29 -31.89
C HIS A 123 -1.24 -1.27 -31.37
N ALA A 124 -2.52 -0.94 -31.55
CA ALA A 124 -3.65 -1.72 -31.03
C ALA A 124 -3.89 -3.01 -31.81
N MET A 125 -3.99 -4.12 -31.08
CA MET A 125 -4.39 -5.42 -31.63
C MET A 125 -5.86 -5.41 -32.11
N PRO A 126 -6.24 -6.21 -33.13
CA PRO A 126 -7.62 -6.22 -33.65
C PRO A 126 -8.70 -6.51 -32.60
N GLY A 127 -8.39 -7.39 -31.63
CA GLY A 127 -9.29 -7.69 -30.51
C GLY A 127 -9.56 -6.49 -29.62
N PHE A 128 -8.53 -5.67 -29.37
CA PHE A 128 -8.62 -4.46 -28.58
C PHE A 128 -9.25 -3.29 -29.33
N LYS A 129 -9.00 -3.13 -30.64
CA LYS A 129 -9.65 -2.10 -31.47
C LYS A 129 -11.18 -2.17 -31.43
N ARG A 130 -11.75 -3.39 -31.34
CA ARG A 130 -13.22 -3.60 -31.19
C ARG A 130 -13.77 -3.12 -29.84
N THR A 131 -12.90 -2.88 -28.86
CA THR A 131 -13.26 -2.39 -27.52
C THR A 131 -13.02 -0.89 -27.35
N MET A 132 -13.04 -0.16 -28.46
CA MET A 132 -12.93 1.29 -28.54
C MET A 132 -14.15 1.88 -29.24
N VAL A 133 -14.56 3.08 -28.83
CA VAL A 133 -15.70 3.82 -29.40
C VAL A 133 -15.37 5.30 -29.52
N LYS A 134 -16.00 5.99 -30.47
CA LYS A 134 -15.87 7.45 -30.56
C LYS A 134 -16.83 8.11 -29.58
N ASN A 135 -16.35 9.14 -28.87
CA ASN A 135 -17.22 10.04 -28.13
C ASN A 135 -17.94 11.03 -29.07
N SER A 136 -18.80 11.88 -28.50
CA SER A 136 -19.53 12.92 -29.24
C SER A 136 -18.64 13.93 -29.97
N GLN A 137 -17.38 14.06 -29.56
CA GLN A 137 -16.37 14.95 -30.16
C GLN A 137 -15.48 14.20 -31.18
N GLY A 138 -15.77 12.94 -31.50
CA GLY A 138 -15.03 12.12 -32.46
C GLY A 138 -13.72 11.50 -31.94
N SER A 139 -13.37 11.74 -30.68
CA SER A 139 -12.18 11.16 -30.03
C SER A 139 -12.42 9.69 -29.67
N ASP A 140 -11.44 8.84 -29.94
CA ASP A 140 -11.51 7.43 -29.56
C ASP A 140 -11.37 7.28 -28.04
N CYS A 141 -12.23 6.44 -27.46
CA CYS A 141 -12.29 6.12 -26.03
C CYS A 141 -12.30 4.61 -25.84
N ILE A 142 -11.78 4.14 -24.72
CA ILE A 142 -11.57 2.71 -24.43
C ILE A 142 -12.56 2.26 -23.37
N TYR A 143 -13.32 1.18 -23.64
CA TYR A 143 -14.05 0.47 -22.58
C TYR A 143 -13.43 -0.90 -22.26
N GLY A 144 -12.63 -1.45 -23.18
CA GLY A 144 -11.88 -2.69 -23.00
C GLY A 144 -12.73 -3.94 -22.76
N LYS A 145 -12.10 -5.02 -22.28
CA LYS A 145 -12.74 -6.30 -21.98
C LYS A 145 -12.42 -6.77 -20.56
N CYS A 146 -13.40 -6.71 -19.68
CA CYS A 146 -13.34 -7.20 -18.29
C CYS A 146 -14.76 -7.50 -17.78
N TYR A 147 -14.89 -8.08 -16.57
CA TYR A 147 -16.20 -8.47 -16.02
C TYR A 147 -17.18 -7.29 -15.87
N TYR A 148 -16.69 -6.12 -15.45
CA TYR A 148 -17.52 -4.92 -15.28
C TYR A 148 -17.42 -3.91 -16.43
N CYS A 149 -16.68 -4.23 -17.50
CA CYS A 149 -16.45 -3.30 -18.61
C CYS A 149 -17.71 -3.17 -19.47
N LYS A 150 -18.16 -1.93 -19.69
CA LYS A 150 -19.35 -1.62 -20.50
C LYS A 150 -19.07 -0.47 -21.45
N ILE A 151 -19.73 -0.47 -22.60
CA ILE A 151 -19.57 0.56 -23.64
C ILE A 151 -19.91 1.98 -23.17
N ASN A 152 -20.75 2.13 -22.14
CA ASN A 152 -21.11 3.41 -21.53
C ASN A 152 -20.13 3.85 -20.42
N GLU A 153 -19.14 3.02 -20.07
CA GLU A 153 -18.14 3.28 -19.03
C GLU A 153 -16.74 3.34 -19.66
N THR A 154 -16.48 4.40 -20.43
CA THR A 154 -15.24 4.56 -21.22
C THR A 154 -14.18 5.42 -20.54
N VAL A 155 -12.94 5.28 -21.00
CA VAL A 155 -11.82 6.18 -20.73
C VAL A 155 -11.45 6.89 -22.02
N CYS A 156 -11.57 8.21 -22.03
CA CYS A 156 -11.24 9.07 -23.16
C CYS A 156 -9.92 9.82 -22.91
N PRO A 157 -9.23 10.25 -23.97
CA PRO A 157 -8.07 11.13 -23.83
C PRO A 157 -8.48 12.50 -23.29
N ASP A 158 -7.54 13.16 -22.61
CA ASP A 158 -7.67 14.57 -22.24
C ASP A 158 -7.55 15.51 -23.46
N SER A 159 -7.61 16.82 -23.23
CA SER A 159 -7.50 17.84 -24.29
C SER A 159 -6.16 17.82 -25.05
N THR A 160 -5.13 17.17 -24.50
CA THR A 160 -3.82 17.01 -25.15
C THR A 160 -3.70 15.69 -25.92
N GLY A 161 -4.75 14.88 -25.93
CA GLY A 161 -4.77 13.57 -26.59
C GLY A 161 -4.17 12.44 -25.75
N HIS A 162 -3.92 12.65 -24.46
CA HIS A 162 -3.27 11.66 -23.59
C HIS A 162 -4.25 10.99 -22.63
N ILE A 163 -3.95 9.73 -22.30
CA ILE A 163 -4.58 9.00 -21.20
C ILE A 163 -3.52 8.77 -20.13
N GLU A 164 -3.81 9.24 -18.91
CA GLU A 164 -3.02 8.95 -17.72
C GLU A 164 -3.45 7.60 -17.12
N GLY A 165 -2.50 6.85 -16.56
CA GLY A 165 -2.80 5.64 -15.81
C GLY A 165 -1.56 5.09 -15.09
N ALA A 166 -1.74 3.94 -14.44
CA ALA A 166 -0.69 3.23 -13.75
C ALA A 166 -0.11 2.17 -14.68
N GLY A 167 1.16 2.30 -15.03
CA GLY A 167 1.96 1.24 -15.64
C GLY A 167 2.55 0.36 -14.55
N ILE A 168 2.06 -0.88 -14.44
CA ILE A 168 2.46 -1.87 -13.44
C ILE A 168 3.27 -2.94 -14.17
N LEU A 169 4.45 -3.26 -13.66
CA LEU A 169 5.31 -4.26 -14.30
C LEU A 169 4.62 -5.63 -14.32
N TYR A 170 4.51 -6.22 -15.50
CA TYR A 170 4.01 -7.58 -15.64
C TYR A 170 5.10 -8.55 -15.20
N LEU A 171 4.76 -9.46 -14.30
CA LEU A 171 5.67 -10.47 -13.78
C LEU A 171 5.41 -11.79 -14.51
N ASP A 172 6.31 -12.18 -15.41
CA ASP A 172 6.20 -13.42 -16.19
C ASP A 172 6.64 -14.64 -15.36
N LYS A 173 5.87 -14.93 -14.30
CA LYS A 173 6.09 -16.02 -13.36
C LYS A 173 4.76 -16.65 -12.95
N TYR A 174 4.82 -17.94 -12.62
CA TYR A 174 3.68 -18.62 -12.00
C TYR A 174 3.61 -18.28 -10.51
N PHE A 175 2.43 -17.81 -10.08
CA PHE A 175 2.15 -17.49 -8.68
C PHE A 175 1.07 -18.40 -8.12
N LYS A 176 1.30 -18.91 -6.90
CA LYS A 176 0.25 -19.65 -6.19
C LYS A 176 -0.75 -18.66 -5.63
N VAL A 177 -1.96 -18.64 -6.18
CA VAL A 177 -3.07 -17.81 -5.72
C VAL A 177 -3.78 -18.51 -4.56
N ASN A 178 -3.95 -17.81 -3.43
CA ASN A 178 -4.65 -18.32 -2.26
C ASN A 178 -5.81 -17.38 -1.90
N LYS A 179 -6.83 -17.91 -1.23
CA LYS A 179 -7.90 -17.08 -0.64
C LYS A 179 -7.37 -16.47 0.67
N SER A 180 -7.63 -15.19 0.90
CA SER A 180 -7.32 -14.57 2.19
C SER A 180 -8.21 -15.17 3.29
N PRO A 181 -7.65 -15.57 4.46
CA PRO A 181 -8.47 -15.98 5.61
C PRO A 181 -9.42 -14.87 6.07
N TRP A 182 -8.93 -13.62 6.04
CA TRP A 182 -9.69 -12.40 6.38
C TRP A 182 -10.41 -11.78 5.17
N ARG A 183 -10.77 -12.59 4.17
CA ARG A 183 -11.59 -12.08 3.05
C ARG A 183 -12.98 -11.69 3.55
N ARG A 184 -13.56 -10.64 2.97
CA ARG A 184 -14.96 -10.25 3.20
C ARG A 184 -15.93 -11.19 2.50
N SER A 185 -17.19 -11.13 2.90
CA SER A 185 -18.30 -11.85 2.27
C SER A 185 -18.79 -11.21 0.96
N TYR A 186 -18.53 -9.91 0.77
CA TYR A 186 -19.04 -9.08 -0.34
C TYR A 186 -20.57 -8.99 -0.40
N ASN A 187 -21.23 -9.19 0.74
CA ASN A 187 -22.67 -9.05 0.93
C ASN A 187 -22.93 -8.65 2.40
N SER A 188 -24.19 -8.69 2.83
CA SER A 188 -24.59 -8.36 4.21
C SER A 188 -24.24 -9.43 5.26
N MET A 189 -23.78 -10.61 4.84
CA MET A 189 -23.40 -11.67 5.78
C MET A 189 -22.02 -11.40 6.38
N LYS A 190 -21.86 -11.70 7.66
CA LYS A 190 -20.56 -11.64 8.33
C LYS A 190 -19.76 -12.91 8.06
N MET A 191 -18.46 -12.77 7.85
CA MET A 191 -17.52 -13.88 7.80
C MET A 191 -17.16 -14.36 9.20
N GLU A 192 -16.61 -15.56 9.31
CA GLU A 192 -16.24 -16.15 10.60
C GLU A 192 -15.28 -15.26 11.40
N TRP A 193 -14.28 -14.67 10.74
CA TRP A 193 -13.30 -13.77 11.36
C TRP A 193 -13.90 -12.50 11.96
N GLU A 194 -15.11 -12.10 11.53
CA GLU A 194 -15.81 -10.92 12.04
C GLU A 194 -16.54 -11.21 13.36
N ASN A 195 -16.83 -12.48 13.65
CA ASN A 195 -17.60 -12.89 14.84
C ASN A 195 -16.72 -13.64 15.86
N ASP A 196 -15.75 -14.42 15.38
CA ASP A 196 -14.90 -15.25 16.22
C ASP A 196 -13.66 -14.49 16.71
N LYS A 197 -13.59 -14.26 18.02
CA LYS A 197 -12.45 -13.59 18.67
C LYS A 197 -11.18 -14.44 18.67
N ASP A 198 -11.31 -15.77 18.56
CA ASP A 198 -10.22 -16.74 18.53
C ASP A 198 -9.88 -17.19 17.10
N TYR A 199 -10.40 -16.50 16.08
CA TYR A 199 -10.24 -16.87 14.67
C TYR A 199 -8.77 -17.10 14.28
N CYS A 200 -7.84 -16.28 14.78
CA CYS A 200 -6.43 -16.47 14.43
C CYS A 200 -5.85 -17.81 14.95
N LYS A 201 -6.37 -18.41 16.03
CA LYS A 201 -5.95 -19.75 16.47
C LYS A 201 -6.26 -20.81 15.40
N LYS A 202 -7.44 -20.69 14.75
CA LYS A 202 -7.82 -21.54 13.61
C LYS A 202 -6.95 -21.27 12.38
N VAL A 203 -6.62 -20.01 12.11
CA VAL A 203 -5.69 -19.68 11.01
C VAL A 203 -4.29 -20.26 11.29
N SER A 204 -3.85 -20.24 12.54
CA SER A 204 -2.54 -20.74 12.98
C SER A 204 -2.39 -22.25 12.88
N SER A 205 -3.49 -23.02 12.90
CA SER A 205 -3.44 -24.46 12.63
C SER A 205 -3.34 -24.79 11.13
N LEU A 206 -3.70 -23.84 10.25
CA LEU A 206 -3.74 -24.04 8.80
C LEU A 206 -2.55 -23.40 8.07
N LEU A 207 -2.00 -22.30 8.60
CA LEU A 207 -0.93 -21.52 8.00
C LEU A 207 0.27 -21.44 8.93
N SER A 208 1.47 -21.49 8.37
CA SER A 208 2.69 -21.28 9.15
C SER A 208 2.79 -19.86 9.69
N THR A 209 3.47 -19.69 10.83
CA THR A 209 3.75 -18.37 11.43
C THR A 209 4.38 -17.40 10.43
N LYS A 210 5.32 -17.88 9.60
CA LYS A 210 5.94 -17.07 8.54
C LYS A 210 4.92 -16.52 7.54
N ARG A 211 3.91 -17.32 7.17
CA ARG A 211 2.83 -16.86 6.28
C ARG A 211 1.89 -15.87 6.97
N ILE A 212 1.56 -16.11 8.24
CA ILE A 212 0.73 -15.18 9.02
C ILE A 212 1.42 -13.82 9.15
N LEU A 213 2.72 -13.80 9.44
CA LEU A 213 3.51 -12.56 9.48
C LEU A 213 3.47 -11.79 8.14
N ASN A 214 3.53 -12.48 6.98
CA ASN A 214 3.39 -11.80 5.68
C ASN A 214 1.97 -11.27 5.44
N LEU A 215 0.94 -11.96 5.92
CA LEU A 215 -0.43 -11.46 5.85
C LEU A 215 -0.60 -10.21 6.72
N ILE A 216 0.06 -10.16 7.87
CA ILE A 216 0.07 -8.99 8.77
C ILE A 216 0.82 -7.82 8.12
N ASP A 217 2.00 -8.05 7.52
CA ASP A 217 2.75 -7.02 6.79
C ASP A 217 1.87 -6.36 5.71
N ILE A 218 1.15 -7.18 4.93
CA ILE A 218 0.27 -6.69 3.88
C ILE A 218 -0.97 -6.01 4.45
N ALA A 219 -1.56 -6.53 5.53
CA ALA A 219 -2.70 -5.91 6.19
C ALA A 219 -2.38 -4.51 6.72
N ILE A 220 -1.15 -4.30 7.22
CA ILE A 220 -0.67 -2.97 7.62
C ILE A 220 -0.62 -2.05 6.40
N ILE A 221 -0.01 -2.49 5.28
CA ILE A 221 0.05 -1.68 4.05
C ILE A 221 -1.36 -1.36 3.52
N ASP A 222 -2.22 -2.37 3.46
CA ASP A 222 -3.62 -2.23 3.05
C ASP A 222 -4.37 -1.25 3.94
N PHE A 223 -4.17 -1.32 5.26
CA PHE A 223 -4.83 -0.42 6.19
C PHE A 223 -4.39 1.03 5.99
N LEU A 224 -3.08 1.27 5.81
CA LEU A 224 -2.55 2.61 5.55
C LEU A 224 -3.19 3.24 4.30
N ILE A 225 -3.31 2.48 3.21
CA ILE A 225 -3.97 2.94 1.99
C ILE A 225 -5.49 2.79 2.02
N GLN A 226 -6.11 2.21 3.05
CA GLN A 226 -7.53 1.87 3.10
C GLN A 226 -8.01 0.88 2.01
N ASN A 227 -7.19 -0.12 1.65
CA ASN A 227 -7.57 -1.17 0.72
C ASN A 227 -8.31 -2.31 1.43
N GLY A 228 -9.64 -2.31 1.32
CA GLY A 228 -10.48 -3.36 1.93
C GLY A 228 -10.80 -4.53 1.01
N ASP A 229 -10.18 -4.64 -0.17
CA ASP A 229 -10.56 -5.61 -1.22
C ASP A 229 -9.58 -6.78 -1.39
N ARG A 230 -8.70 -7.04 -0.41
CA ARG A 230 -7.73 -8.14 -0.50
C ARG A 230 -8.33 -9.51 -0.20
N HIS A 231 -9.19 -9.98 -1.10
CA HIS A 231 -9.84 -11.29 -0.99
C HIS A 231 -8.94 -12.47 -1.40
N ARG A 232 -7.88 -12.20 -2.16
CA ARG A 232 -6.90 -13.16 -2.66
C ARG A 232 -5.49 -12.59 -2.49
N TYR A 233 -4.52 -13.49 -2.49
CA TYR A 233 -3.11 -13.10 -2.47
C TYR A 233 -2.25 -14.10 -3.24
N GLU A 234 -1.23 -13.58 -3.91
CA GLU A 234 -0.29 -14.31 -4.75
C GLU A 234 0.98 -14.63 -3.97
N VAL A 235 1.47 -15.86 -4.11
CA VAL A 235 2.67 -16.33 -3.44
C VAL A 235 3.71 -16.73 -4.46
N TYR A 236 4.94 -16.30 -4.22
CA TYR A 236 6.14 -16.82 -4.86
C TYR A 236 7.18 -17.15 -3.81
N LYS A 237 7.75 -18.37 -3.88
CA LYS A 237 8.59 -18.93 -2.82
C LYS A 237 7.88 -18.84 -1.46
N HIS A 238 8.42 -18.05 -0.52
CA HIS A 238 7.88 -17.89 0.83
C HIS A 238 7.24 -16.52 1.09
N LYS A 239 7.07 -15.68 0.08
CA LYS A 239 6.63 -14.29 0.23
C LYS A 239 5.34 -14.06 -0.54
N ILE A 240 4.53 -13.12 -0.05
CA ILE A 240 3.31 -12.69 -0.72
C ILE A 240 3.64 -11.50 -1.62
N LEU A 241 3.15 -11.50 -2.85
CA LEU A 241 3.29 -10.36 -3.74
C LEU A 241 2.19 -9.35 -3.48
N LEU A 242 2.58 -8.08 -3.43
CA LEU A 242 1.65 -6.96 -3.31
C LEU A 242 1.23 -6.52 -4.71
N LEU A 243 0.10 -7.09 -5.17
CA LEU A 243 -0.55 -6.81 -6.45
C LEU A 243 -1.98 -6.29 -6.22
N ASP A 244 -2.55 -5.69 -7.25
CA ASP A 244 -3.93 -5.20 -7.31
C ASP A 244 -4.32 -4.30 -6.12
N ASN A 245 -3.61 -3.16 -6.01
CA ASN A 245 -3.78 -2.19 -4.93
C ASN A 245 -4.67 -1.00 -5.34
N GLY A 246 -5.32 -1.07 -6.49
CA GLY A 246 -6.19 -0.03 -7.04
C GLY A 246 -7.42 0.32 -6.18
N LYS A 247 -7.74 -0.51 -5.19
CA LYS A 247 -8.85 -0.31 -4.25
C LYS A 247 -8.46 0.43 -2.97
N GLY A 248 -7.22 0.92 -2.85
CA GLY A 248 -6.80 1.88 -1.81
C GLY A 248 -7.11 3.34 -2.18
N LEU A 249 -6.77 4.30 -1.31
CA LEU A 249 -6.93 5.75 -1.46
C LEU A 249 -8.34 6.20 -1.90
N GLY A 250 -9.39 5.54 -1.39
CA GLY A 250 -10.77 5.88 -1.74
C GLY A 250 -11.35 7.05 -0.92
N ASN A 251 -11.08 7.07 0.39
CA ASN A 251 -11.64 8.08 1.29
C ASN A 251 -10.63 8.45 2.38
N PRO A 252 -10.21 9.73 2.51
CA PRO A 252 -9.25 10.15 3.53
C PRO A 252 -9.90 10.40 4.91
N MET A 253 -11.23 10.45 5.00
CA MET A 253 -11.95 10.79 6.24
C MET A 253 -12.37 9.59 7.07
N LEU A 254 -12.29 8.38 6.50
CA LEU A 254 -12.64 7.13 7.18
C LEU A 254 -11.38 6.28 7.41
N ASP A 255 -11.40 5.45 8.46
CA ASP A 255 -10.36 4.49 8.82
C ASP A 255 -11.00 3.15 9.22
N GLU A 256 -11.07 2.20 8.29
CA GLU A 256 -11.70 0.89 8.51
C GLU A 256 -10.74 -0.04 9.25
N LEU A 257 -10.92 -0.15 10.58
CA LEU A 257 -10.02 -0.89 11.46
C LEU A 257 -10.02 -2.40 11.19
N ASP A 258 -11.07 -2.94 10.60
CA ASP A 258 -11.19 -4.37 10.31
C ASP A 258 -10.16 -4.89 9.30
N ILE A 259 -9.55 -4.00 8.49
CA ILE A 259 -8.40 -4.35 7.65
C ILE A 259 -7.22 -4.84 8.52
N LEU A 260 -7.08 -4.32 9.74
CA LEU A 260 -6.06 -4.76 10.70
C LEU A 260 -6.42 -6.04 11.46
N ALA A 261 -7.51 -6.74 11.12
CA ALA A 261 -7.89 -8.00 11.76
C ALA A 261 -6.76 -9.02 11.88
N PRO A 262 -5.91 -9.25 10.86
CA PRO A 262 -4.76 -10.13 11.01
C PRO A 262 -3.83 -9.71 12.16
N LEU A 263 -3.59 -8.41 12.33
CA LEU A 263 -2.70 -7.88 13.36
C LEU A 263 -3.32 -8.00 14.75
N TYR A 264 -4.55 -7.49 14.95
CA TYR A 264 -5.15 -7.46 16.28
C TYR A 264 -5.70 -8.81 16.76
N GLN A 265 -5.97 -9.76 15.86
CA GLN A 265 -6.41 -11.12 16.25
C GLN A 265 -5.22 -12.04 16.51
N CYS A 266 -4.13 -11.93 15.75
CA CYS A 266 -2.97 -12.79 15.92
C CYS A 266 -1.96 -12.25 16.92
N CYS A 267 -1.91 -10.92 17.09
CA CYS A 267 -1.01 -10.24 18.01
C CYS A 267 0.47 -10.65 17.90
N ILE A 268 0.92 -10.86 16.66
CA ILE A 268 2.32 -11.05 16.30
C ILE A 268 2.71 -10.04 15.23
N ILE A 269 3.94 -9.57 15.27
CA ILE A 269 4.51 -8.70 14.25
C ILE A 269 5.99 -9.04 14.11
N SER A 270 6.54 -8.95 12.89
CA SER A 270 7.96 -9.20 12.71
C SER A 270 8.78 -8.05 13.30
N SER A 271 9.89 -8.36 13.98
CA SER A 271 10.80 -7.33 14.53
C SER A 271 11.26 -6.34 13.45
N LYS A 272 11.56 -6.86 12.25
CA LYS A 272 11.92 -6.03 11.08
C LYS A 272 10.82 -5.06 10.67
N THR A 273 9.56 -5.51 10.65
CA THR A 273 8.41 -4.65 10.31
C THR A 273 8.23 -3.59 11.38
N TRP A 274 8.31 -3.96 12.66
CA TRP A 274 8.18 -3.04 13.78
C TRP A 274 9.24 -1.93 13.76
N GLN A 275 10.53 -2.30 13.67
CA GLN A 275 11.65 -1.36 13.58
C GLN A 275 11.50 -0.40 12.39
N MET A 276 11.03 -0.91 11.25
CA MET A 276 10.81 -0.09 10.07
C MET A 276 9.68 0.92 10.28
N LEU A 277 8.58 0.51 10.93
CA LEU A 277 7.50 1.43 11.28
C LEU A 277 8.02 2.53 12.22
N GLU A 278 8.73 2.17 13.29
CA GLU A 278 9.33 3.13 14.22
C GLU A 278 10.22 4.17 13.51
N LEU A 279 11.01 3.72 12.54
CA LEU A 279 11.91 4.59 11.76
C LEU A 279 11.15 5.62 10.91
N VAL A 280 9.96 5.30 10.42
CA VAL A 280 9.15 6.21 9.57
C VAL A 280 8.08 6.97 10.34
N SER A 281 8.14 6.96 11.67
CA SER A 281 7.23 7.70 12.54
C SER A 281 7.37 9.23 12.39
N GLY A 282 6.42 9.97 12.96
CA GLY A 282 6.50 11.43 13.05
C GLY A 282 6.31 12.19 11.73
N GLY A 283 5.64 11.61 10.73
CA GLY A 283 5.44 12.26 9.42
C GLY A 283 6.44 11.83 8.34
N SER A 284 7.54 11.18 8.73
CA SER A 284 8.61 10.77 7.81
C SER A 284 8.12 9.82 6.72
N LEU A 285 7.11 8.99 6.99
CA LEU A 285 6.52 8.07 6.01
C LEU A 285 5.98 8.82 4.79
N THR A 286 5.04 9.75 5.00
CA THR A 286 4.40 10.45 3.88
C THR A 286 5.29 11.52 3.26
N GLU A 287 6.16 12.18 4.04
CA GLU A 287 7.15 13.12 3.52
C GLU A 287 8.14 12.43 2.57
N THR A 288 8.65 11.26 2.94
CA THR A 288 9.55 10.48 2.08
C THR A 288 8.86 10.09 0.77
N ILE A 289 7.60 9.63 0.82
CA ILE A 289 6.84 9.28 -0.38
C ILE A 289 6.65 10.50 -1.30
N GLN A 290 6.33 11.67 -0.72
CA GLN A 290 6.18 12.92 -1.48
C GLN A 290 7.47 13.32 -2.19
N ILE A 291 8.61 13.25 -1.50
CA ILE A 291 9.93 13.54 -2.07
C ILE A 291 10.26 12.57 -3.21
N LEU A 292 10.06 11.26 -3.01
CA LEU A 292 10.33 10.26 -4.04
C LEU A 292 9.45 10.44 -5.27
N ALA A 293 8.17 10.79 -5.08
CA ALA A 293 7.24 11.06 -6.17
C ALA A 293 7.56 12.37 -6.91
N SER A 294 8.02 13.41 -6.20
CA SER A 294 8.35 14.71 -6.82
C SER A 294 9.56 14.65 -7.73
N PHE A 295 10.56 13.79 -7.44
CA PHE A 295 11.65 13.50 -8.36
C PHE A 295 11.19 12.90 -9.69
N GLN A 296 9.97 12.37 -9.74
CA GLN A 296 9.33 11.84 -10.94
C GLN A 296 8.32 12.81 -11.55
N GLY A 297 8.16 14.02 -10.99
CA GLY A 297 7.20 15.02 -11.41
C GLY A 297 5.75 14.67 -11.08
N GLU A 298 5.50 13.78 -10.11
CA GLU A 298 4.16 13.28 -9.81
C GLU A 298 3.66 13.71 -8.41
N LYS A 299 2.39 14.12 -8.34
CA LYS A 299 1.62 14.20 -7.08
C LYS A 299 0.69 12.99 -7.01
N LEU A 300 0.96 12.04 -6.12
CA LEU A 300 0.24 10.76 -6.07
C LEU A 300 -1.11 10.82 -5.35
N THR A 301 -1.28 11.76 -4.42
CA THR A 301 -2.55 11.92 -3.69
C THR A 301 -2.68 13.32 -3.08
N THR A 302 -3.80 13.60 -2.43
CA THR A 302 -4.09 14.87 -1.76
C THR A 302 -3.50 14.92 -0.36
N ASP A 303 -3.39 16.13 0.17
CA ASP A 303 -2.89 16.42 1.52
C ASP A 303 -3.78 15.76 2.59
N ASP A 304 -5.07 15.58 2.31
CA ASP A 304 -6.01 14.86 3.15
C ASP A 304 -5.64 13.38 3.27
N HIS A 305 -5.24 12.75 2.16
CA HIS A 305 -4.80 11.36 2.17
C HIS A 305 -3.46 11.18 2.86
N TYR A 306 -2.50 12.10 2.66
CA TYR A 306 -1.25 12.06 3.42
C TYR A 306 -1.51 12.15 4.94
N ARG A 307 -2.36 13.08 5.38
CA ARG A 307 -2.78 13.17 6.79
C ARG A 307 -3.51 11.92 7.28
N ALA A 308 -4.33 11.30 6.44
CA ALA A 308 -5.03 10.06 6.77
C ALA A 308 -4.05 8.89 6.99
N ILE A 309 -3.02 8.77 6.16
CA ILE A 309 -2.01 7.72 6.26
C ILE A 309 -1.22 7.84 7.57
N GLU A 310 -0.80 9.06 7.93
CA GLU A 310 -0.12 9.29 9.21
C GLU A 310 -1.04 8.98 10.40
N ARG A 311 -2.32 9.39 10.33
CA ARG A 311 -3.31 9.05 11.35
C ARG A 311 -3.52 7.54 11.47
N ARG A 312 -3.52 6.81 10.35
CA ARG A 312 -3.64 5.34 10.32
C ARG A 312 -2.38 4.68 10.85
N LEU A 313 -1.20 5.21 10.56
CA LEU A 313 0.05 4.72 11.14
C LEU A 313 0.02 4.77 12.68
N LEU A 314 -0.52 5.85 13.25
CA LEU A 314 -0.76 5.94 14.71
C LEU A 314 -1.71 4.85 15.23
N LYS A 315 -2.73 4.48 14.44
CA LYS A 315 -3.65 3.38 14.78
C LYS A 315 -2.95 2.02 14.73
N VAL A 316 -2.01 1.80 13.81
CA VAL A 316 -1.17 0.59 13.79
C VAL A 316 -0.34 0.50 15.08
N TYR A 317 0.31 1.60 15.51
CA TYR A 317 1.04 1.61 16.79
C TYR A 317 0.14 1.33 17.98
N ALA A 318 -1.04 1.97 18.01
CA ALA A 318 -2.02 1.74 19.07
C ALA A 318 -2.44 0.26 19.12
N THR A 319 -2.68 -0.38 17.97
CA THR A 319 -2.98 -1.81 17.90
C THR A 319 -1.85 -2.66 18.50
N VAL A 320 -0.60 -2.43 18.11
CA VAL A 320 0.53 -3.22 18.62
C VAL A 320 0.72 -3.00 20.13
N ILE A 321 0.80 -1.74 20.57
CA ILE A 321 1.15 -1.39 21.95
C ILE A 321 -0.01 -1.70 22.91
N ILE A 322 -1.23 -1.29 22.56
CA ILE A 322 -2.37 -1.35 23.48
C ILE A 322 -3.03 -2.73 23.42
N ILE A 323 -3.30 -3.24 22.22
CA ILE A 323 -4.08 -4.47 22.07
C ILE A 323 -3.18 -5.70 22.28
N CYS A 324 -1.99 -5.70 21.71
CA CYS A 324 -1.15 -6.88 21.73
C CYS A 324 -0.19 -6.94 22.92
N LEU A 325 0.49 -5.84 23.28
CA LEU A 325 1.42 -5.86 24.41
C LEU A 325 0.69 -5.74 25.77
N ILE A 326 -0.24 -4.80 25.90
CA ILE A 326 -0.87 -4.48 27.18
C ILE A 326 -2.02 -5.45 27.54
N LEU A 327 -2.88 -5.80 26.59
CA LEU A 327 -4.05 -6.64 26.88
C LEU A 327 -3.78 -8.15 26.76
N SER A 328 -2.72 -8.56 26.04
CA SER A 328 -2.48 -9.99 25.76
C SER A 328 -1.31 -10.63 26.54
N ASN A 329 -0.49 -9.89 27.30
CA ASN A 329 0.69 -10.42 28.02
C ASN A 329 1.66 -11.25 27.12
N ILE A 330 1.77 -10.96 25.82
CA ILE A 330 2.58 -11.75 24.87
C ILE A 330 3.91 -11.04 24.55
N LEU A 331 5.00 -11.80 24.74
CA LEU A 331 6.39 -11.50 24.38
C LEU A 331 6.57 -11.46 22.85
N ILE A 332 7.29 -10.44 22.35
CA ILE A 332 7.83 -10.42 21.00
C ILE A 332 8.76 -11.64 20.84
N THR A 333 8.51 -12.47 19.84
CA THR A 333 9.24 -13.73 19.65
C THR A 333 10.64 -13.48 19.07
N GLY A 334 11.66 -13.65 19.93
CA GLY A 334 12.98 -14.22 19.60
C GLY A 334 14.08 -13.29 19.06
N GLU A 335 14.77 -12.56 19.95
CA GLU A 335 16.22 -12.63 20.29
C GLU A 335 16.55 -11.37 21.10
N GLU A 336 16.86 -11.57 22.40
CA GLU A 336 17.09 -10.58 23.47
C GLU A 336 16.06 -9.43 23.65
N PRO A 337 15.46 -9.25 24.85
CA PRO A 337 14.65 -8.09 25.14
C PRO A 337 15.55 -6.85 25.24
N GLN A 338 15.71 -6.12 24.14
CA GLN A 338 16.18 -4.75 24.25
C GLN A 338 15.07 -3.90 24.89
N PRO A 339 15.36 -3.17 25.99
CA PRO A 339 14.38 -2.27 26.57
C PRO A 339 13.96 -1.23 25.53
N LEU A 340 12.64 -1.06 25.38
CA LEU A 340 12.03 0.04 24.63
C LEU A 340 12.63 1.37 25.12
N LEU A 341 13.52 1.97 24.33
CA LEU A 341 13.94 3.34 24.52
C LEU A 341 12.77 4.24 24.09
N CYS A 342 12.14 4.95 25.03
CA CYS A 342 11.18 6.01 24.69
C CYS A 342 11.87 6.95 23.67
N PRO A 343 11.20 7.39 22.58
CA PRO A 343 11.82 8.25 21.58
C PRO A 343 12.41 9.50 22.24
N THR A 344 13.67 9.80 21.92
CA THR A 344 14.41 10.92 22.52
C THR A 344 13.79 12.26 22.13
N GLN A 345 13.83 13.19 23.07
CA GLN A 345 13.15 14.49 23.12
C GLN A 345 13.39 15.38 21.87
N ASP A 346 14.49 15.16 21.15
CA ASP A 346 14.92 16.00 20.02
C ASP A 346 14.20 15.74 18.69
N ARG A 347 13.41 14.65 18.55
CA ARG A 347 12.71 14.35 17.28
C ARG A 347 11.23 14.74 17.24
N MET A 348 10.69 15.35 18.31
CA MET A 348 9.29 15.83 18.35
C MET A 348 9.14 17.34 18.22
N TYR A 349 10.24 18.10 18.24
CA TYR A 349 10.21 19.55 18.10
C TYR A 349 10.94 19.96 16.81
N GLY A 350 10.17 20.10 15.73
CA GLY A 350 10.58 20.94 14.60
C GLY A 350 10.54 22.41 15.01
N GLU A 351 11.50 23.19 14.52
CA GLU A 351 11.73 24.60 14.81
C GLU A 351 10.48 25.47 14.68
N GLN A 352 10.35 26.43 15.61
CA GLN A 352 9.29 27.43 15.62
C GLN A 352 9.48 28.45 14.49
N TYR A 353 8.51 28.52 13.58
CA TYR A 353 8.24 29.74 12.81
C TYR A 353 6.73 30.01 12.72
N GLY A 354 6.34 31.20 13.21
CA GLY A 354 5.12 31.92 12.81
C GLY A 354 3.80 31.37 13.36
N GLY A 355 3.17 32.10 14.28
CA GLY A 355 2.00 31.64 15.02
C GLY A 355 0.77 31.29 14.17
N LYS A 356 0.21 30.10 14.44
CA LYS A 356 -1.22 29.74 14.43
C LYS A 356 -1.38 28.44 15.21
N LYS A 357 -2.08 28.48 16.35
CA LYS A 357 -2.37 27.31 17.19
C LYS A 357 -3.32 26.37 16.44
N VAL A 358 -2.82 25.23 15.98
CA VAL A 358 -3.64 24.08 15.59
C VAL A 358 -3.61 23.08 16.74
N LEU A 359 -4.74 22.90 17.41
CA LEU A 359 -4.95 21.85 18.41
C LEU A 359 -4.84 20.47 17.73
N LYS A 360 -3.70 19.80 17.90
CA LYS A 360 -3.49 18.39 17.49
C LYS A 360 -3.80 17.44 18.66
N PRO A 361 -4.19 16.17 18.39
CA PRO A 361 -4.62 15.20 19.39
C PRO A 361 -3.43 14.71 20.21
N ILE A 362 -3.00 15.55 21.15
CA ILE A 362 -1.81 15.36 21.96
C ILE A 362 -2.17 14.71 23.31
N GLY A 363 -3.44 14.72 23.75
CA GLY A 363 -3.81 14.31 25.12
C GLY A 363 -3.45 12.86 25.53
N ILE A 364 -3.46 11.91 24.60
CA ILE A 364 -3.14 10.49 24.89
C ILE A 364 -1.64 10.25 24.83
N LEU A 365 -0.96 10.79 23.81
CA LEU A 365 0.50 10.71 23.67
C LEU A 365 1.22 11.52 24.77
N LEU A 366 0.69 12.68 25.18
CA LEU A 366 1.26 13.48 26.26
C LEU A 366 1.08 12.81 27.63
N LYS A 367 0.00 12.05 27.84
CA LYS A 367 -0.19 11.23 29.05
C LYS A 367 0.76 10.02 29.07
N LEU A 368 0.97 9.37 27.94
CA LEU A 368 2.02 8.34 27.79
C LEU A 368 3.43 8.94 27.99
N TRP A 369 3.66 10.17 27.51
CA TRP A 369 4.91 10.92 27.67
C TRP A 369 5.18 11.34 29.12
N THR A 370 4.15 11.81 29.85
CA THR A 370 4.28 12.14 31.29
C THR A 370 4.49 10.91 32.17
N LEU A 371 4.03 9.73 31.74
CA LEU A 371 4.28 8.46 32.43
C LEU A 371 5.69 7.88 32.16
N CYS A 372 6.30 8.09 30.98
CA CYS A 372 7.72 7.72 30.72
C CYS A 372 8.70 8.51 31.62
N TYR A 373 8.40 9.75 32.00
CA TYR A 373 9.38 10.68 32.61
C TYR A 373 9.17 11.02 34.09
N ARG A 374 8.05 10.64 34.73
CA ARG A 374 7.81 10.93 36.16
C ARG A 374 8.40 9.93 37.16
N THR A 375 9.05 8.88 36.65
CA THR A 375 9.92 7.98 37.41
C THR A 375 11.23 8.01 36.63
N VAL A 376 12.30 8.72 37.00
CA VAL A 376 13.19 8.53 38.16
C VAL A 376 14.20 9.71 38.14
N PRO A 377 14.83 10.15 39.25
CA PRO A 377 16.23 10.56 39.16
C PRO A 377 17.08 9.29 38.97
N ARG A 378 17.67 9.09 37.78
CA ARG A 378 18.52 7.90 37.47
C ARG A 378 19.61 7.69 38.56
N PRO A 379 20.14 6.46 38.78
CA PRO A 379 19.96 5.23 38.00
C PRO A 379 19.67 3.96 38.85
N SER A 380 18.63 3.21 38.48
CA SER A 380 18.60 1.74 38.56
C SER A 380 17.38 1.25 37.80
N VAL A 381 17.54 0.16 37.06
CA VAL A 381 16.50 -0.46 36.23
C VAL A 381 15.30 -0.81 37.12
N GLU A 382 14.14 -0.17 36.92
CA GLU A 382 12.88 -0.59 37.55
C GLU A 382 11.80 -0.85 36.52
N HIS A 383 11.15 -2.00 36.69
CA HIS A 383 10.10 -2.53 35.83
C HIS A 383 8.80 -1.71 35.91
N ILE A 384 8.13 -1.52 34.76
CA ILE A 384 6.78 -0.96 34.70
C ILE A 384 5.80 -1.95 35.37
N ASN A 385 5.19 -1.55 36.49
CA ASN A 385 4.25 -2.37 37.24
C ASN A 385 2.92 -2.57 36.49
N LYS A 386 2.39 -3.81 36.50
CA LYS A 386 1.08 -4.23 35.96
C LYS A 386 -0.09 -3.30 36.32
N GLN A 387 -0.07 -2.63 37.48
CA GLN A 387 -1.12 -1.71 37.91
C GLN A 387 -1.22 -0.45 37.01
N SER A 388 -0.08 0.09 36.57
CA SER A 388 -0.01 1.26 35.70
C SER A 388 -0.53 0.93 34.29
N ILE A 389 -0.26 -0.29 33.82
CA ILE A 389 -0.76 -0.83 32.56
C ILE A 389 -2.29 -1.03 32.59
N LEU A 390 -2.83 -1.54 33.70
CA LEU A 390 -4.28 -1.68 33.89
C LEU A 390 -5.02 -0.33 33.93
N GLN A 391 -4.41 0.70 34.52
CA GLN A 391 -4.96 2.06 34.54
C GLN A 391 -4.99 2.69 33.14
N LEU A 392 -3.93 2.50 32.34
CA LEU A 392 -3.88 2.90 30.93
C LEU A 392 -4.96 2.21 30.10
N GLY A 393 -5.14 0.90 30.26
CA GLY A 393 -6.21 0.15 29.59
C GLY A 393 -7.62 0.65 29.93
N LYS A 394 -7.86 1.04 31.19
CA LYS A 394 -9.15 1.62 31.63
C LYS A 394 -9.39 3.03 31.06
N MET A 395 -8.35 3.85 30.92
CA MET A 395 -8.49 5.21 30.38
C MET A 395 -8.74 5.24 28.87
N VAL A 396 -8.17 4.30 28.11
CA VAL A 396 -8.34 4.23 26.64
C VAL A 396 -9.67 3.60 26.23
N LYS A 397 -10.25 2.72 27.06
CA LYS A 397 -11.58 2.11 26.82
C LYS A 397 -12.73 3.13 26.74
N ASN A 398 -12.52 4.36 27.18
CA ASN A 398 -13.47 5.47 27.06
C ASN A 398 -13.21 6.37 25.84
N TYR A 399 -12.16 6.10 25.04
CA TYR A 399 -11.73 6.93 23.90
C TYR A 399 -11.73 6.18 22.54
N LEU A 400 -11.86 4.86 22.55
CA LEU A 400 -12.28 4.04 21.40
C LEU A 400 -13.79 3.85 21.45
#